data_AF-A0A960R3Q4-F1
#
_entry.id   AF-A0A960R3Q4-F1
#
_cell.length_a   1.000
_cell.length_b   1.000
_cell.length_c   1.000
_cell.angle_alpha   90.00
_cell.angle_beta   90.00
_cell.angle_gamma   90.00
#
_symmetry.space_group_name_H-M   'P 1'
#
loop_
_entity.id
_entity.type
_entity.pdbx_description
1 polymer ?
#
loop_
_entity_poly.entity_id
_entity_poly.type
_entity_poly.pdbx_seq_one_letter_code
_entity_poly.pdbx_strand_id
1 'polypeptide(L)'
;GNLFTAGVNHLIQVPDRLALIEDKAIQKAKDEKEPLERVTDPGFDEKAGTDDDITIVFKDGKRDSEHFATIPLLEPIAKSIEAHIRANDWRVPDNETGKALLNDITDIWGRPLEYLVVNSRQCRVFSDGPDRMPLTQWDEGITITVEIPEPEPSGWFAKMIAQIRPQETWADQRKVELGIQEETKAGETRAASVSATRFVGGQTRLQGAAYFWFFTWVMLGTAVVFAIVAKFYRPREYFHDEVPEEEEIVEALQ
;
A
#
# COMPACT_ATOMS: atom_id res chain seq x y z
N GLY A 1 13.26 -0.66 -11.89
CA GLY A 1 12.17 -1.65 -11.79
C GLY A 1 12.03 -2.40 -13.10
N ASN A 2 11.63 -3.66 -13.06
CA ASN A 2 11.41 -4.46 -14.27
C ASN A 2 10.16 -3.96 -15.01
N LEU A 3 10.19 -3.87 -16.35
CA LEU A 3 9.05 -3.40 -17.17
C LEU A 3 7.77 -4.19 -16.88
N PHE A 4 7.93 -5.50 -16.61
CA PHE A 4 6.83 -6.37 -16.23
C PHE A 4 6.17 -5.94 -14.91
N THR A 5 6.96 -5.65 -13.87
CA THR A 5 6.43 -5.21 -12.58
C THR A 5 5.72 -3.87 -12.67
N ALA A 6 6.21 -2.94 -13.51
CA ALA A 6 5.56 -1.67 -13.76
C ALA A 6 4.24 -1.82 -14.51
N GLY A 7 4.20 -2.67 -15.54
CA GLY A 7 2.99 -2.96 -16.31
C GLY A 7 1.89 -3.63 -15.48
N VAL A 8 2.26 -4.60 -14.65
CA VAL A 8 1.32 -5.22 -13.70
C VAL A 8 0.84 -4.18 -12.70
N ASN A 9 1.73 -3.37 -12.13
CA ASN A 9 1.35 -2.37 -11.14
C ASN A 9 0.31 -1.37 -11.69
N HIS A 10 0.48 -0.90 -12.94
CA HIS A 10 -0.49 -0.04 -13.61
C HIS A 10 -1.87 -0.71 -13.80
N LEU A 11 -1.92 -2.02 -14.00
CA LEU A 11 -3.18 -2.75 -14.15
C LEU A 11 -3.90 -2.93 -12.80
N ILE A 12 -3.13 -3.02 -11.73
CA ILE A 12 -3.61 -3.36 -10.38
C ILE A 12 -3.96 -2.11 -9.58
N GLN A 13 -3.28 -0.99 -9.81
CA GLN A 13 -3.48 0.24 -9.04
C GLN A 13 -4.43 1.20 -9.75
N VAL A 14 -5.33 1.79 -8.97
CA VAL A 14 -6.08 2.96 -9.37
C VAL A 14 -5.14 4.17 -9.36
N PRO A 15 -5.21 5.07 -10.36
CA PRO A 15 -4.45 6.32 -10.32
C PRO A 15 -4.74 7.12 -9.05
N ASP A 16 -3.68 7.65 -8.41
CA ASP A 16 -3.81 8.60 -7.31
C ASP A 16 -4.00 10.00 -7.89
N ARG A 17 -5.22 10.55 -7.74
CA ARG A 17 -5.55 11.86 -8.31
C ARG A 17 -4.81 12.97 -7.57
N LEU A 18 -4.60 12.84 -6.26
CA LEU A 18 -3.88 13.85 -5.49
C LEU A 18 -2.43 13.91 -5.94
N ALA A 19 -1.76 12.77 -6.11
CA ALA A 19 -0.38 12.73 -6.62
C ALA A 19 -0.27 13.33 -8.03
N LEU A 20 -1.24 13.08 -8.91
CA LEU A 20 -1.27 13.69 -10.25
C LEU A 20 -1.43 15.21 -10.22
N ILE A 21 -2.27 15.73 -9.30
CA ILE A 21 -2.45 17.18 -9.13
C ILE A 21 -1.17 17.80 -8.58
N GLU A 22 -0.53 17.16 -7.61
CA GLU A 22 0.76 17.60 -7.07
C GLU A 22 1.86 17.64 -8.11
N ASP A 23 2.01 16.57 -8.90
CA ASP A 23 3.04 16.50 -9.93
C ASP A 23 2.85 17.60 -10.96
N LYS A 24 1.60 17.85 -11.39
CA LYS A 24 1.27 18.96 -12.29
C LYS A 24 1.55 20.32 -11.64
N ALA A 25 1.19 20.49 -10.37
CA ALA A 25 1.44 21.71 -9.63
C ALA A 25 2.94 22.00 -9.52
N ILE A 26 3.74 21.00 -9.13
CA ILE A 26 5.19 21.10 -8.98
C ILE A 26 5.86 21.38 -10.33
N GLN A 27 5.40 20.75 -11.41
CA GLN A 27 5.88 21.06 -12.76
C GLN A 27 5.56 22.50 -13.14
N LYS A 28 4.31 22.94 -12.97
CA LYS A 28 3.89 24.32 -13.26
C LYS A 28 4.69 25.35 -12.46
N ALA A 29 4.92 25.10 -11.18
CA ALA A 29 5.72 25.98 -10.33
C ALA A 29 7.19 26.03 -10.75
N LYS A 30 7.75 24.94 -11.29
CA LYS A 30 9.11 24.93 -11.86
C LYS A 30 9.19 25.72 -13.16
N ASP A 31 8.19 25.57 -14.02
CA ASP A 31 8.16 26.20 -15.34
C ASP A 31 7.84 27.71 -15.25
N GLU A 32 6.91 28.09 -14.38
CA GLU A 32 6.39 29.46 -14.26
C GLU A 32 6.99 30.24 -13.08
N LYS A 33 7.77 29.59 -12.20
CA LYS A 33 8.34 30.16 -10.95
C LYS A 33 7.28 30.76 -10.01
N GLU A 34 6.05 30.27 -10.07
CA GLU A 34 4.98 30.68 -9.15
C GLU A 34 5.10 29.94 -7.80
N PRO A 35 4.73 30.59 -6.68
CA PRO A 35 4.72 29.95 -5.38
C PRO A 35 3.62 28.87 -5.31
N LEU A 36 4.01 27.67 -4.88
CA LEU A 36 3.11 26.56 -4.57
C LEU A 36 2.40 26.86 -3.24
N GLU A 37 1.27 27.57 -3.29
CA GLU A 37 0.45 27.83 -2.10
C GLU A 37 -0.84 27.02 -2.12
N ARG A 38 -1.60 27.09 -3.22
CA ARG A 38 -2.89 26.42 -3.35
C ARG A 38 -3.16 26.05 -4.80
N VAL A 39 -3.61 24.82 -5.02
CA VAL A 39 -4.04 24.33 -6.34
C VAL A 39 -5.44 23.75 -6.22
N THR A 40 -6.33 24.16 -7.14
CA THR A 40 -7.68 23.62 -7.26
C THR A 40 -7.79 22.90 -8.60
N ASP A 41 -8.23 21.65 -8.57
CA ASP A 41 -8.54 20.83 -9.74
C ASP A 41 -10.07 20.74 -9.89
N PRO A 42 -10.63 21.00 -11.09
CA PRO A 42 -12.08 21.09 -11.34
C PRO A 42 -12.78 19.73 -11.38
N GLY A 43 -12.25 18.74 -10.68
CA GLY A 43 -12.91 17.45 -10.48
C GLY A 43 -13.22 16.67 -11.76
N PHE A 44 -14.34 15.96 -11.71
CA PHE A 44 -14.84 15.08 -12.76
C PHE A 44 -15.66 15.85 -13.81
N ASP A 45 -16.32 16.93 -13.41
CA ASP A 45 -17.20 17.70 -14.28
C ASP A 45 -16.47 18.77 -15.14
N GLU A 46 -15.16 18.92 -14.90
CA GLU A 46 -14.24 19.86 -15.56
C GLU A 46 -14.63 21.33 -15.40
N LYS A 47 -15.49 21.66 -14.44
CA LYS A 47 -15.92 23.03 -14.15
C LYS A 47 -15.38 23.45 -12.79
N ALA A 48 -14.79 24.65 -12.75
CA ALA A 48 -14.35 25.21 -11.48
C ALA A 48 -15.53 25.79 -10.69
N GLY A 49 -15.55 25.58 -9.38
CA GLY A 49 -16.53 26.11 -8.43
C GLY A 49 -17.68 25.16 -8.11
N THR A 50 -17.54 23.88 -8.41
CA THR A 50 -18.54 22.84 -8.19
C THR A 50 -18.18 21.97 -6.99
N ASP A 51 -19.14 21.16 -6.52
CA ASP A 51 -18.98 20.33 -5.33
C ASP A 51 -17.96 19.19 -5.50
N ASP A 52 -17.38 19.00 -6.69
CA ASP A 52 -16.32 18.02 -6.99
C ASP A 52 -14.92 18.64 -7.11
N ASP A 53 -14.78 19.94 -6.81
CA ASP A 53 -13.48 20.61 -6.79
C ASP A 53 -12.56 20.01 -5.70
N ILE A 54 -11.37 19.59 -6.12
CA ILE A 54 -10.33 19.10 -5.22
C ILE A 54 -9.32 20.24 -5.00
N THR A 55 -9.22 20.72 -3.76
CA THR A 55 -8.24 21.72 -3.38
C THR A 55 -7.09 21.08 -2.59
N ILE A 56 -5.86 21.35 -2.99
CA ILE A 56 -4.64 20.99 -2.25
C ILE A 56 -3.95 22.26 -1.77
N VAL A 57 -3.63 22.33 -0.48
CA VAL A 57 -2.86 23.41 0.13
C VAL A 57 -1.44 22.93 0.39
N PHE A 58 -0.48 23.72 -0.06
CA PHE A 58 0.95 23.45 0.09
C PHE A 58 1.57 24.40 1.09
N LYS A 59 2.48 23.86 1.91
CA LYS A 59 3.31 24.63 2.84
C LYS A 59 4.75 24.14 2.72
N ASP A 60 5.69 25.06 2.53
CA ASP A 60 7.11 24.76 2.35
C ASP A 60 7.40 23.72 1.23
N GLY A 61 6.59 23.73 0.17
CA GLY A 61 6.72 22.82 -0.97
C GLY A 61 6.26 21.38 -0.70
N LYS A 62 5.60 21.12 0.43
CA LYS A 62 4.94 19.83 0.75
C LYS A 62 3.44 20.03 0.92
N ARG A 63 2.67 18.95 0.70
CA ARG A 63 1.24 18.93 0.99
C ARG A 63 1.02 19.09 2.48
N ASP A 64 0.24 20.10 2.85
CA ASP A 64 -0.16 20.35 4.23
C ASP A 64 -1.59 19.82 4.48
N SER A 65 -2.50 20.09 3.55
CA SER A 65 -3.88 19.61 3.64
C SER A 65 -4.55 19.48 2.28
N GLU A 66 -5.53 18.58 2.22
CA GLU A 66 -6.42 18.42 1.08
C GLU A 66 -7.88 18.68 1.50
N HIS A 67 -8.64 19.30 0.60
CA HIS A 67 -10.05 19.61 0.75
C HIS A 67 -10.84 19.08 -0.45
N PHE A 68 -11.84 18.26 -0.16
CA PHE A 68 -12.83 17.73 -1.09
C PHE A 68 -14.18 17.60 -0.38
N ALA A 69 -15.28 17.54 -1.13
CA ALA A 69 -16.61 17.78 -0.57
C ALA A 69 -17.11 16.70 0.39
N THR A 70 -16.55 15.50 0.35
CA THR A 70 -16.93 14.41 1.28
C THR A 70 -16.24 14.50 2.65
N ILE A 71 -15.19 15.33 2.82
CA ILE A 71 -14.44 15.44 4.10
C ILE A 71 -15.33 15.80 5.30
N PRO A 72 -16.23 16.80 5.23
CA PRO A 72 -17.06 17.18 6.38
C PRO A 72 -17.97 16.04 6.86
N LEU A 73 -18.30 15.10 5.97
CA LEU A 73 -19.06 13.89 6.28
C LEU A 73 -18.18 12.78 6.86
N LEU A 74 -16.97 12.60 6.33
CA LEU A 74 -16.05 11.51 6.71
C LEU A 74 -15.33 11.77 8.03
N GLU A 75 -14.97 13.02 8.36
CA GLU A 75 -14.26 13.35 9.60
C GLU A 75 -14.99 12.94 10.91
N PRO A 76 -16.29 13.24 11.10
CA PRO A 76 -16.99 12.81 12.31
C PRO A 76 -17.09 11.28 12.40
N ILE A 77 -17.24 10.61 11.26
CA ILE A 77 -17.28 9.14 11.17
C ILE A 77 -15.91 8.56 11.55
N ALA A 78 -14.83 9.10 10.99
CA ALA A 78 -13.48 8.69 11.31
C ALA A 78 -13.20 8.82 12.82
N LYS A 79 -13.58 9.96 13.43
CA LYS A 79 -13.48 10.15 14.89
C LYS A 79 -14.27 9.13 15.70
N SER A 80 -15.46 8.74 15.23
CA SER A 80 -16.26 7.69 15.88
C SER A 80 -15.56 6.32 15.82
N ILE A 81 -14.99 5.99 14.67
CA ILE A 81 -14.21 4.75 14.48
C ILE A 81 -12.93 4.78 15.33
N GLU A 82 -12.22 5.91 15.38
CA GLU A 82 -11.06 6.07 16.26
C GLU A 82 -11.42 5.85 17.74
N ALA A 83 -12.55 6.41 18.19
CA ALA A 83 -13.03 6.22 19.55
C ALA A 83 -13.35 4.74 19.83
N HIS A 84 -13.95 4.05 18.86
CA HIS A 84 -14.22 2.61 18.94
C HIS A 84 -12.93 1.79 19.01
N ILE A 85 -11.93 2.11 18.18
CA ILE A 85 -10.61 1.45 18.20
C ILE A 85 -9.94 1.62 19.57
N ARG A 86 -9.95 2.85 20.12
CA ARG A 86 -9.38 3.13 21.45
C ARG A 86 -10.11 2.40 22.57
N ALA A 87 -11.42 2.21 22.45
CA ALA A 87 -12.22 1.49 23.43
C ALA A 87 -12.02 -0.05 23.37
N ASN A 88 -11.68 -0.59 22.20
CA ASN A 88 -11.60 -2.02 21.94
C ASN A 88 -10.15 -2.49 21.70
N ASP A 89 -9.27 -2.23 22.67
CA ASP A 89 -7.89 -2.73 22.69
C ASP A 89 -7.07 -2.43 21.42
N TRP A 90 -7.29 -1.25 20.81
CA TRP A 90 -6.63 -0.84 19.57
C TRP A 90 -6.89 -1.78 18.38
N ARG A 91 -8.03 -2.47 18.39
CA ARG A 91 -8.44 -3.34 17.28
C ARG A 91 -9.32 -2.59 16.31
N VAL A 92 -9.03 -2.80 15.03
CA VAL A 92 -9.85 -2.31 13.93
C VAL A 92 -11.20 -3.08 13.94
N PRO A 93 -12.35 -2.39 13.83
CA PRO A 93 -13.65 -3.04 13.69
C PRO A 93 -13.67 -3.98 12.48
N ASP A 94 -14.40 -5.08 12.58
CA ASP A 94 -14.66 -5.92 11.42
C ASP A 94 -15.60 -5.22 10.43
N ASN A 95 -15.74 -5.79 9.23
CA ASN A 95 -16.54 -5.16 8.17
C ASN A 95 -18.02 -4.97 8.56
N GLU A 96 -18.61 -5.88 9.36
CA GLU A 96 -20.02 -5.77 9.75
C GLU A 96 -20.20 -4.68 10.81
N THR A 97 -19.36 -4.68 11.84
CA THR A 97 -19.39 -3.64 12.89
C THR A 97 -19.06 -2.26 12.31
N GLY A 98 -18.04 -2.16 11.45
CA GLY A 98 -17.68 -0.91 10.79
C GLY A 98 -18.79 -0.37 9.89
N LYS A 99 -19.50 -1.25 9.18
CA LYS A 99 -20.69 -0.86 8.39
C LYS A 99 -21.85 -0.42 9.29
N ALA A 100 -22.05 -1.07 10.43
CA ALA A 100 -23.06 -0.63 11.40
C ALA A 100 -22.76 0.76 11.97
N LEU A 101 -21.48 1.12 12.17
CA LEU A 101 -21.07 2.45 12.62
C LEU A 101 -21.38 3.56 11.60
N LEU A 102 -21.49 3.22 10.31
CA LEU A 102 -21.83 4.16 9.24
C LEU A 102 -23.31 4.56 9.22
N ASN A 103 -24.21 3.85 9.93
CA ASN A 103 -25.64 4.16 10.04
C ASN A 103 -26.35 4.48 8.70
N ASP A 104 -25.96 3.83 7.60
CA ASP A 104 -26.46 4.08 6.23
C ASP A 104 -26.38 5.55 5.78
N ILE A 105 -25.40 6.29 6.28
CA ILE A 105 -25.13 7.67 5.84
C ILE A 105 -24.80 7.65 4.35
N THR A 106 -25.50 8.51 3.60
CA THR A 106 -25.26 8.74 2.18
C THR A 106 -24.29 9.90 1.97
N ASP A 107 -23.43 9.76 0.98
CA ASP A 107 -22.61 10.84 0.46
C ASP A 107 -23.44 11.93 -0.25
N ILE A 108 -22.76 12.99 -0.66
CA ILE A 108 -23.35 14.12 -1.40
C ILE A 108 -23.88 13.73 -2.79
N TRP A 109 -23.46 12.58 -3.34
CA TRP A 109 -23.86 12.07 -4.64
C TRP A 109 -24.99 11.03 -4.56
N GLY A 110 -25.48 10.73 -3.35
CA GLY A 110 -26.61 9.86 -3.04
C GLY A 110 -26.28 8.38 -2.86
N ARG A 111 -25.01 8.01 -2.69
CA ARG A 111 -24.57 6.64 -2.42
C ARG A 111 -24.21 6.41 -0.95
N PRO A 112 -24.45 5.22 -0.40
CA PRO A 112 -24.01 4.90 0.95
C PRO A 112 -22.49 4.90 1.02
N LEU A 113 -21.93 5.37 2.13
CA LEU A 113 -20.52 5.23 2.41
C LEU A 113 -20.15 3.74 2.59
N GLU A 114 -18.95 3.38 2.13
CA GLU A 114 -18.42 2.04 2.30
C GLU A 114 -17.35 1.99 3.38
N TYR A 115 -17.38 0.90 4.17
CA TYR A 115 -16.34 0.56 5.12
C TYR A 115 -15.61 -0.69 4.66
N LEU A 116 -14.28 -0.64 4.69
CA LEU A 116 -13.45 -1.81 4.40
C LEU A 116 -12.26 -1.93 5.35
N VAL A 117 -12.07 -3.12 5.90
CA VAL A 117 -10.84 -3.50 6.57
C VAL A 117 -9.78 -3.89 5.53
N VAL A 118 -8.66 -3.16 5.49
CA VAL A 118 -7.53 -3.45 4.60
C VAL A 118 -6.62 -4.50 5.24
N ASN A 119 -6.33 -4.35 6.53
CA ASN A 119 -5.60 -5.31 7.34
C ASN A 119 -5.98 -5.15 8.83
N SER A 120 -5.36 -5.92 9.73
CA SER A 120 -5.69 -5.89 11.16
C SER A 120 -5.42 -4.55 11.87
N ARG A 121 -4.65 -3.66 11.24
CA ARG A 121 -4.25 -2.35 11.74
C ARG A 121 -4.74 -1.20 10.86
N GLN A 122 -5.44 -1.48 9.78
CA GLN A 122 -5.82 -0.48 8.79
C GLN A 122 -7.22 -0.74 8.28
N CYS A 123 -8.07 0.28 8.37
CA CYS A 123 -9.37 0.31 7.72
C CYS A 123 -9.53 1.60 6.91
N ARG A 124 -10.52 1.60 6.03
CA ARG A 124 -10.86 2.73 5.21
C ARG A 124 -12.37 2.95 5.21
N VAL A 125 -12.74 4.23 5.20
CA VAL A 125 -14.10 4.69 4.91
C VAL A 125 -14.02 5.54 3.66
N PHE A 126 -14.86 5.26 2.66
CA PHE A 126 -14.81 5.98 1.40
C PHE A 126 -16.19 6.08 0.74
N SER A 127 -16.30 7.04 -0.17
CA SER A 127 -17.40 7.23 -1.11
C SER A 127 -16.90 6.86 -2.51
N ASP A 128 -17.83 6.40 -3.37
CA ASP A 128 -17.58 6.17 -4.80
C ASP A 128 -17.40 7.48 -5.59
N GLY A 129 -17.47 8.64 -4.92
CA GLY A 129 -17.21 9.92 -5.57
C GLY A 129 -18.27 10.36 -6.57
N PRO A 130 -17.96 11.40 -7.38
CA PRO A 130 -18.89 11.97 -8.37
C PRO A 130 -19.24 11.03 -9.52
N ASP A 131 -18.34 10.09 -9.86
CA ASP A 131 -18.55 9.17 -10.98
C ASP A 131 -19.47 7.99 -10.63
N ARG A 132 -19.74 7.79 -9.32
CA ARG A 132 -20.60 6.72 -8.82
C ARG A 132 -20.13 5.36 -9.32
N MET A 133 -18.83 5.14 -9.44
CA MET A 133 -18.28 3.83 -9.78
C MET A 133 -17.24 3.46 -8.74
N PRO A 134 -17.32 2.25 -8.15
CA PRO A 134 -16.33 1.85 -7.16
C PRO A 134 -14.96 1.62 -7.83
N LEU A 135 -13.89 1.83 -7.06
CA LEU A 135 -12.50 1.58 -7.46
C LEU A 135 -12.05 2.44 -8.64
N THR A 136 -12.39 3.72 -8.59
CA THR A 136 -11.92 4.72 -9.57
C THR A 136 -11.04 5.76 -8.92
N GLN A 137 -10.41 6.58 -9.76
CA GLN A 137 -9.56 7.68 -9.29
C GLN A 137 -10.34 8.76 -8.55
N TRP A 138 -11.67 8.67 -8.55
CA TRP A 138 -12.60 9.61 -7.94
C TRP A 138 -13.13 9.12 -6.60
N ASP A 139 -12.78 7.90 -6.17
CA ASP A 139 -13.10 7.42 -4.84
C ASP A 139 -12.45 8.32 -3.78
N GLU A 140 -13.28 8.94 -2.93
CA GLU A 140 -12.84 9.86 -1.89
C GLU A 140 -12.97 9.21 -0.52
N GLY A 141 -11.93 9.29 0.31
CA GLY A 141 -11.98 8.60 1.60
C GLY A 141 -10.94 8.99 2.63
N ILE A 142 -11.06 8.34 3.79
CA ILE A 142 -10.11 8.41 4.89
C ILE A 142 -9.65 6.98 5.21
N THR A 143 -8.34 6.80 5.26
CA THR A 143 -7.68 5.59 5.73
C THR A 143 -7.24 5.80 7.17
N ILE A 144 -7.72 4.95 8.07
CA ILE A 144 -7.39 4.96 9.49
C ILE A 144 -6.35 3.87 9.74
N THR A 145 -5.20 4.25 10.26
CA THR A 145 -4.08 3.37 10.57
C THR A 145 -3.82 3.35 12.07
N VAL A 146 -3.68 2.16 12.63
CA VAL A 146 -3.42 1.91 14.04
C VAL A 146 -1.99 1.45 14.20
N GLU A 147 -1.16 2.26 14.87
CA GLU A 147 0.20 1.90 15.22
C GLU A 147 0.21 1.42 16.66
N ILE A 148 0.52 0.14 16.86
CA ILE A 148 0.69 -0.44 18.19
C ILE A 148 2.18 -0.71 18.34
N PRO A 149 2.83 -0.24 19.43
CA PRO A 149 4.22 -0.60 19.71
C PRO A 149 4.35 -2.13 19.70
N GLU A 150 5.43 -2.61 19.12
CA GLU A 150 5.70 -4.05 19.13
C GLU A 150 5.85 -4.51 20.59
N PRO A 151 5.10 -5.53 21.04
CA PRO A 151 5.24 -6.00 22.41
C PRO A 151 6.66 -6.51 22.62
N GLU A 152 7.25 -6.16 23.77
CA GLU A 152 8.53 -6.71 24.20
C GLU A 152 8.50 -8.24 24.05
N PRO A 153 9.53 -8.85 23.43
CA PRO A 153 9.53 -10.28 23.10
C PRO A 153 9.32 -11.12 24.36
N SER A 154 8.09 -11.60 24.54
CA SER A 154 7.71 -12.43 25.68
C SER A 154 7.94 -13.91 25.34
N GLY A 155 8.90 -14.54 26.01
CA GLY A 155 9.17 -15.97 25.88
C GLY A 155 10.65 -16.29 25.67
N TRP A 156 11.06 -17.50 26.04
CA TRP A 156 12.47 -17.91 26.00
C TRP A 156 13.03 -17.95 24.57
N PHE A 157 12.25 -18.42 23.60
CA PHE A 157 12.62 -18.39 22.18
C PHE A 157 12.72 -16.97 21.64
N ALA A 158 11.81 -16.08 22.04
CA ALA A 158 11.81 -14.68 21.58
C ALA A 158 13.02 -13.92 22.14
N LYS A 159 13.38 -14.14 23.41
CA LYS A 159 14.61 -13.62 24.03
C LYS A 159 15.88 -14.17 23.36
N MET A 160 15.89 -15.46 23.01
CA MET A 160 17.00 -16.08 22.28
C MET A 160 17.18 -15.44 20.89
N ILE A 161 16.09 -15.23 20.15
CA ILE A 161 16.14 -14.59 18.82
C ILE A 161 16.50 -13.10 18.94
N ALA A 162 16.01 -12.38 19.96
CA ALA A 162 16.35 -10.98 20.20
C ALA A 162 17.85 -10.76 20.45
N GLN A 163 18.54 -11.74 21.05
CA GLN A 163 19.99 -11.70 21.25
C GLN A 163 20.78 -11.89 19.94
N ILE A 164 20.16 -12.49 18.91
CA ILE A 164 20.76 -12.78 17.61
C ILE A 164 20.33 -11.73 16.56
N ARG A 165 19.23 -11.02 16.79
CA ARG A 165 18.85 -9.88 15.95
C ARG A 165 19.80 -8.70 16.23
N PRO A 166 20.46 -8.13 15.21
CA PRO A 166 21.16 -6.86 15.38
C PRO A 166 20.14 -5.81 15.85
N GLN A 167 20.55 -4.95 16.79
CA GLN A 167 19.66 -3.92 17.38
C GLN A 167 19.19 -2.89 16.35
N GLU A 168 19.92 -2.76 15.24
CA GLU A 168 19.54 -1.93 14.10
C GLU A 168 19.26 -2.83 12.91
N THR A 169 18.09 -2.68 12.30
CA THR A 169 17.81 -3.39 11.06
C THR A 169 18.61 -2.75 9.93
N TRP A 170 18.93 -3.52 8.88
CA TRP A 170 19.50 -2.98 7.63
C TRP A 170 18.72 -1.76 7.12
N ALA A 171 17.41 -1.74 7.31
CA ALA A 171 16.56 -0.63 6.88
C ALA A 171 16.84 0.66 7.69
N ASP A 172 17.02 0.53 9.01
CA ASP A 172 17.38 1.65 9.88
C ASP A 172 18.76 2.21 9.52
N GLN A 173 19.74 1.32 9.31
CA GLN A 173 21.08 1.71 8.86
C GLN A 173 21.03 2.44 7.51
N ARG A 174 20.22 1.94 6.57
CA ARG A 174 20.08 2.57 5.25
C ARG A 174 19.38 3.93 5.32
N LYS A 175 18.41 4.10 6.22
CA LYS A 175 17.75 5.40 6.46
C LYS A 175 18.72 6.43 7.04
N VAL A 176 19.55 6.01 8.00
CA VAL A 176 20.60 6.85 8.60
C VAL A 176 21.64 7.25 7.55
N GLU A 177 22.09 6.32 6.71
CA GLU A 177 22.99 6.61 5.59
C GLU A 177 22.39 7.60 4.57
N LEU A 178 21.08 7.56 4.37
CA LEU A 178 20.36 8.48 3.48
C LEU A 178 20.05 9.84 4.14
N GLY A 179 20.49 10.07 5.38
CA GLY A 179 20.27 11.31 6.11
C GLY A 179 18.79 11.58 6.43
N ILE A 180 17.93 10.56 6.38
CA ILE A 180 16.53 10.66 6.77
C ILE A 180 16.48 10.64 8.29
N GLN A 181 16.48 11.83 8.89
CA GLN A 181 16.18 11.98 10.32
C GLN A 181 14.69 11.75 10.52
N GLU A 182 14.28 10.49 10.68
CA GLU A 182 13.14 10.23 11.56
C GLU A 182 13.63 10.56 12.97
N GLU A 183 12.92 11.45 13.67
CA GLU A 183 13.06 11.57 15.12
C GLU A 183 12.52 10.30 15.80
N THR A 184 13.17 9.16 15.54
CA THR A 184 13.02 7.98 16.39
C THR A 184 13.83 8.25 17.65
N LYS A 185 13.19 8.97 18.59
CA LYS A 185 13.59 8.92 19.99
C LYS A 185 13.53 7.46 20.45
N ALA A 186 14.67 6.78 20.33
CA ALA A 186 14.92 5.51 20.97
C ALA A 186 14.84 5.74 22.49
N GLY A 187 13.70 5.42 23.10
CA GLY A 187 13.53 5.47 24.55
C GLY A 187 12.17 5.95 25.08
N GLU A 188 11.28 6.49 24.25
CA GLU A 188 9.90 6.73 24.68
C GLU A 188 9.05 5.50 24.33
N THR A 189 8.42 4.89 25.34
CA THR A 189 7.35 3.89 25.16
C THR A 189 6.36 4.46 24.15
N ARG A 190 6.43 4.03 22.88
CA ARG A 190 5.50 4.50 21.85
C ARG A 190 4.12 4.08 22.29
N ALA A 191 3.33 5.02 22.81
CA ALA A 191 1.93 4.75 23.08
C ALA A 191 1.26 4.36 21.76
N ALA A 192 0.31 3.42 21.80
CA ALA A 192 -0.45 3.11 20.60
C ALA A 192 -1.09 4.40 20.06
N SER A 193 -0.96 4.62 18.76
CA SER A 193 -1.42 5.82 18.08
C SER A 193 -2.40 5.43 16.97
N VAL A 194 -3.30 6.35 16.66
CA VAL A 194 -4.20 6.20 15.51
C VAL A 194 -4.03 7.44 14.65
N SER A 195 -3.76 7.24 13.37
CA SER A 195 -3.63 8.28 12.37
C SER A 195 -4.69 8.11 11.29
N ALA A 196 -5.20 9.23 10.79
CA ALA A 196 -6.19 9.27 9.72
C ALA A 196 -5.59 10.03 8.54
N THR A 197 -5.44 9.34 7.41
CA THR A 197 -4.88 9.90 6.17
C THR A 197 -5.98 9.96 5.12
N ARG A 198 -6.17 11.13 4.50
CA ARG A 198 -7.17 11.31 3.45
C ARG A 198 -6.60 10.88 2.10
N PHE A 199 -7.48 10.45 1.20
CA PHE A 199 -7.09 10.05 -0.15
C PHE A 199 -8.18 10.36 -1.17
N VAL A 200 -7.77 10.53 -2.43
CA VAL A 200 -8.65 10.55 -3.61
C VAL A 200 -8.03 9.63 -4.67
N GLY A 201 -8.68 8.49 -4.91
CA GLY A 201 -8.13 7.41 -5.72
C GLY A 201 -6.92 6.71 -5.08
N GLY A 202 -6.00 6.23 -5.91
CA GLY A 202 -4.74 5.61 -5.47
C GLY A 202 -4.87 4.20 -4.86
N GLN A 203 -6.08 3.64 -4.83
CA GLN A 203 -6.39 2.36 -4.20
C GLN A 203 -6.02 1.16 -5.08
N THR A 204 -5.87 -0.03 -4.48
CA THR A 204 -5.65 -1.27 -5.23
C THR A 204 -6.97 -1.81 -5.78
N ARG A 205 -7.06 -2.12 -7.08
CA ARG A 205 -8.24 -2.73 -7.72
C ARG A 205 -8.43 -4.20 -7.31
N LEU A 206 -7.32 -4.93 -7.09
CA LEU A 206 -7.38 -6.31 -6.61
C LEU A 206 -7.54 -6.37 -5.10
N GLN A 207 -8.78 -6.53 -4.67
CA GLN A 207 -9.13 -6.78 -3.28
C GLN A 207 -10.00 -8.05 -3.19
N GLY A 208 -9.90 -8.77 -2.08
CA GLY A 208 -10.71 -9.97 -1.83
C GLY A 208 -10.54 -11.07 -2.89
N ALA A 209 -11.67 -11.62 -3.36
CA ALA A 209 -11.69 -12.76 -4.27
C ALA A 209 -10.98 -12.49 -5.61
N ALA A 210 -11.04 -11.26 -6.13
CA ALA A 210 -10.40 -10.89 -7.40
C ALA A 210 -8.88 -11.09 -7.36
N TYR A 211 -8.25 -10.84 -6.20
CA TYR A 211 -6.84 -11.13 -5.96
C TYR A 211 -6.52 -12.60 -6.18
N PHE A 212 -7.26 -13.49 -5.51
CA PHE A 212 -7.04 -14.93 -5.62
C PHE A 212 -7.21 -15.44 -7.05
N TRP A 213 -8.29 -15.04 -7.72
CA TRP A 213 -8.55 -15.44 -9.10
C TRP A 213 -7.46 -14.99 -10.06
N PHE A 214 -6.93 -13.77 -9.91
CA PHE A 214 -5.81 -13.30 -10.72
C PHE A 214 -4.60 -14.23 -10.61
N PHE A 215 -4.17 -14.57 -9.39
CA PHE A 215 -3.03 -15.47 -9.20
C PHE A 215 -3.33 -16.90 -9.67
N THR A 216 -4.57 -17.38 -9.51
CA THR A 216 -4.99 -18.66 -10.07
C THR A 216 -4.79 -18.71 -11.59
N TRP A 217 -5.23 -17.66 -12.30
CA TRP A 217 -5.04 -17.58 -13.75
C TRP A 217 -3.57 -17.45 -14.16
N VAL A 218 -2.76 -16.70 -13.41
CA VAL A 218 -1.31 -16.58 -13.65
C VAL A 218 -0.64 -17.95 -13.48
N MET A 219 -0.93 -18.67 -12.40
CA MET A 219 -0.37 -20.02 -12.14
C MET A 219 -0.85 -21.04 -13.17
N LEU A 220 -2.10 -20.95 -13.62
CA LEU A 220 -2.61 -21.81 -14.69
C LEU A 220 -1.89 -21.52 -16.01
N GLY A 221 -1.69 -20.24 -16.34
CA GLY A 221 -0.96 -19.82 -17.53
C GLY A 221 0.48 -20.32 -17.53
N THR A 222 1.19 -20.19 -16.41
CA THR A 222 2.57 -20.72 -16.29
C THR A 222 2.60 -22.25 -16.38
N ALA A 223 1.63 -22.95 -15.79
CA ALA A 223 1.52 -24.40 -15.91
C ALA A 223 1.29 -24.85 -17.36
N VAL A 224 0.47 -24.14 -18.13
CA VAL A 224 0.27 -24.41 -19.57
C VAL A 224 1.57 -24.20 -20.35
N VAL A 225 2.28 -23.10 -20.11
CA VAL A 225 3.58 -22.84 -20.75
C VAL A 225 4.58 -23.93 -20.38
N PHE A 226 4.64 -24.34 -19.10
CA PHE A 226 5.51 -25.40 -18.63
C PHE A 226 5.18 -26.74 -19.30
N ALA A 227 3.90 -27.09 -19.45
CA ALA A 227 3.49 -28.31 -20.15
C ALA A 227 3.92 -28.31 -21.63
N ILE A 228 3.84 -27.15 -22.30
CA ILE A 228 4.34 -26.99 -23.67
C ILE A 228 5.86 -27.19 -23.70
N VAL A 229 6.60 -26.49 -22.84
CA VAL A 229 8.07 -26.62 -22.76
C VAL A 229 8.47 -28.05 -22.45
N ALA A 230 7.84 -28.71 -21.46
CA ALA A 230 8.11 -30.09 -21.09
C ALA A 230 7.89 -31.05 -22.27
N LYS A 231 6.87 -30.82 -23.10
CA LYS A 231 6.64 -31.61 -24.32
C LYS A 231 7.75 -31.45 -25.35
N PHE A 232 8.35 -30.26 -25.48
CA PHE A 232 9.43 -29.99 -26.42
C PHE A 232 10.83 -30.16 -25.83
N TYR A 233 10.93 -30.31 -24.51
CA TYR A 233 12.19 -30.46 -23.79
C TYR A 233 12.76 -31.85 -24.04
N ARG A 234 13.93 -31.91 -24.67
CA ARG A 234 14.72 -33.14 -24.77
C ARG A 234 15.72 -33.17 -23.62
N PRO A 235 15.69 -34.18 -22.75
CA PRO A 235 16.68 -34.30 -21.68
C PRO A 235 18.07 -34.47 -22.30
N ARG A 236 19.04 -33.68 -21.83
CA ARG A 236 20.45 -33.96 -22.07
C ARG A 236 20.98 -34.72 -20.86
N GLU A 237 21.31 -35.98 -21.06
CA GLU A 237 22.05 -36.77 -20.09
C GLU A 237 23.51 -36.31 -20.14
N TYR A 238 23.93 -35.51 -19.16
CA TYR A 238 25.34 -35.34 -18.87
C TYR A 238 25.75 -36.55 -18.05
N PHE A 239 26.06 -37.67 -18.72
CA PHE A 239 26.84 -38.73 -18.09
C PHE A 239 28.19 -38.12 -17.73
N HIS A 240 28.53 -38.12 -16.44
CA HIS A 240 29.91 -37.97 -16.05
C HIS A 240 30.62 -39.23 -16.52
N ASP A 241 31.23 -39.15 -17.70
CA ASP A 241 32.23 -40.14 -18.09
C ASP A 241 33.31 -40.09 -17.01
N GLU A 242 33.28 -41.07 -16.10
CA GLU A 242 34.41 -41.35 -15.22
C GLU A 242 35.59 -41.64 -16.14
N VAL A 243 36.45 -40.63 -16.31
CA VAL A 243 37.78 -40.82 -16.89
C VAL A 243 38.49 -41.78 -15.94
N PRO A 244 38.83 -43.02 -16.35
CA PRO A 244 39.59 -43.90 -15.49
C PRO A 244 40.94 -43.24 -15.27
N GLU A 245 41.27 -42.96 -14.01
CA GLU A 245 42.64 -42.63 -13.62
C GLU A 245 43.53 -43.82 -14.02
N GLU A 246 44.43 -43.60 -14.97
CA GLU A 246 45.49 -44.54 -15.34
C GLU A 246 46.49 -44.66 -14.17
N GLU A 247 46.10 -45.30 -13.06
CA GLU A 247 46.99 -45.72 -11.98
C GLU A 247 47.65 -47.09 -12.22
N GLU A 248 47.47 -47.70 -13.40
CA GLU A 248 47.88 -49.10 -13.67
C GLU A 248 49.15 -49.26 -14.53
N ILE A 249 50.19 -48.42 -14.35
CA ILE A 249 51.52 -48.65 -14.97
C ILE A 249 52.64 -48.88 -13.93
N VAL A 250 52.37 -48.79 -12.62
CA VAL A 250 53.43 -48.98 -11.60
C VAL A 250 53.61 -50.45 -11.16
N GLU A 251 52.71 -51.37 -11.50
CA GLU A 251 52.75 -52.76 -10.97
C GLU A 251 53.08 -53.86 -12.01
N ALA A 252 53.55 -53.52 -13.22
CA ALA A 252 53.79 -54.53 -14.27
C ALA A 252 55.24 -54.65 -14.81
N LEU A 253 56.26 -53.96 -14.25
CA LEU A 253 57.67 -54.18 -14.66
C LEU A 253 58.68 -54.11 -13.50
N GLN A 254 58.33 -54.73 -12.36
CA GLN A 254 59.34 -55.42 -11.53
C GLN A 254 59.88 -56.65 -12.27
#